data_AF-A0A932KPQ0-F1
#
_entry.id   AF-A0A932KPQ0-F1
#
_cell.length_a   1.000
_cell.length_b   1.000
_cell.length_c   1.000
_cell.angle_alpha   90.00
_cell.angle_beta   90.00
_cell.angle_gamma   90.00
#
_symmetry.space_group_name_H-M   'P 1'
#
loop_
_entity.id
_entity.type
_entity.pdbx_description
1 polymer ?
#
loop_
_entity_poly.entity_id
_entity_poly.type
_entity_poly.pdbx_seq_one_letter_code
_entity_poly.pdbx_strand_id
1 'polypeptide(L)'
;MERPEDRARERIDALLAQAGWEVSDPREANIHAARGVVIRNFPLKASHGFADHLLYVDGKAAGVIEAKKEGATLTGVEIQSAKYTQGLPYGLPRWGNPLPFSYESTGSETRFTNGLDPDPRSRPVFSFHKPETLVDWLDDARITPSPLAGEGGGEGGNISPLLQRGARGDFLKAAEGPADYRALSQTFLARLQHMPALKEAGLWPAQITAIKNLEQSLKENRPRALIQMAAGSGKTHTAISSIYRLIKFAGARRVLFLVDRGNLGDQTLKEFQLYDSPYNNFKFNQEFIVQRLQGNTIDTTARVCICTIQRMYSLLKGRDLPEDLEEVSPDKLLLPSPSGRGAGGEGDLFARPEPIEYNPSIPIETFDIIVTDECHRSIYNLWAQVLEYFDASLIGLTATPSKQTFGFFHQNLVMEYNHEMAVA
;
A
#
# COMPACT_ATOMS: atom_id res chain seq x y z
N MET A 1 0.16 -22.82 -31.93
CA MET A 1 -0.50 -22.41 -30.68
C MET A 1 0.57 -21.78 -29.81
N GLU A 2 0.41 -20.51 -29.43
CA GLU A 2 1.23 -19.91 -28.36
C GLU A 2 1.13 -20.74 -27.10
N ARG A 3 2.24 -20.84 -26.35
CA ARG A 3 2.18 -21.52 -25.06
C ARG A 3 1.39 -20.63 -24.09
N PRO A 4 0.60 -21.19 -23.16
CA PRO A 4 -0.16 -20.39 -22.19
C PRO A 4 0.69 -19.39 -21.38
N GLU A 5 1.98 -19.68 -21.21
CA GLU A 5 2.94 -18.82 -20.54
C GLU A 5 3.34 -17.60 -21.39
N ASP A 6 3.33 -17.71 -22.72
CA ASP A 6 3.64 -16.60 -23.62
C ASP A 6 2.53 -15.53 -23.54
N ARG A 7 1.26 -15.96 -23.44
CA ARG A 7 0.11 -15.05 -23.19
C ARG A 7 0.17 -14.36 -21.83
N ALA A 8 0.61 -15.07 -20.80
CA ALA A 8 0.82 -14.47 -19.48
C ALA A 8 1.88 -13.38 -19.54
N ARG A 9 3.00 -13.62 -20.24
CA ARG A 9 4.07 -12.63 -20.45
C ARG A 9 3.58 -11.39 -21.21
N GLU A 10 2.80 -11.55 -22.28
CA GLU A 10 2.21 -10.41 -23.00
C GLU A 10 1.34 -9.53 -22.10
N ARG A 11 0.53 -10.15 -21.23
CA ARG A 11 -0.30 -9.42 -20.27
C ARG A 11 0.53 -8.73 -19.19
N ILE A 12 1.58 -9.40 -18.69
CA ILE A 12 2.55 -8.81 -17.75
C ILE A 12 3.21 -7.58 -18.37
N ASP A 13 3.67 -7.68 -19.61
CA ASP A 13 4.28 -6.55 -20.33
C ASP A 13 3.35 -5.36 -20.44
N ALA A 14 2.07 -5.60 -20.77
CA ALA A 14 1.07 -4.54 -20.85
C ALA A 14 0.83 -3.86 -19.49
N LEU A 15 0.77 -4.63 -18.40
CA LEU A 15 0.62 -4.09 -17.03
C LEU A 15 1.85 -3.30 -16.59
N LEU A 16 3.05 -3.78 -16.92
CA LEU A 16 4.31 -3.07 -16.66
C LEU A 16 4.37 -1.74 -17.41
N ALA A 17 4.02 -1.74 -18.70
CA ALA A 17 3.95 -0.52 -19.50
C ALA A 17 2.95 0.48 -18.93
N GLN A 18 1.77 0.03 -18.49
CA GLN A 18 0.80 0.90 -17.79
C GLN A 18 1.36 1.46 -16.48
N ALA A 19 2.15 0.69 -15.74
CA ALA A 19 2.85 1.13 -14.53
C ALA A 19 4.08 2.01 -14.83
N GLY A 20 4.35 2.36 -16.09
CA GLY A 20 5.42 3.28 -16.48
C GLY A 20 6.80 2.64 -16.68
N TRP A 21 6.86 1.32 -16.84
CA TRP A 21 8.10 0.61 -17.16
C TRP A 21 8.38 0.57 -18.65
N GLU A 22 9.64 0.79 -19.04
CA GLU A 22 10.12 0.56 -20.40
C GLU A 22 10.48 -0.92 -20.58
N VAL A 23 9.65 -1.68 -21.29
CA VAL A 23 9.90 -3.12 -21.50
C VAL A 23 10.69 -3.33 -22.80
N SER A 24 11.82 -4.02 -22.72
CA SER A 24 12.73 -4.23 -23.85
C SER A 24 13.21 -5.68 -23.96
N ASP A 25 13.51 -6.09 -25.19
CA ASP A 25 14.19 -7.35 -25.45
C ASP A 25 15.71 -7.24 -25.16
N PRO A 26 16.37 -8.33 -24.70
CA PRO A 26 17.80 -8.30 -24.33
C PRO A 26 18.76 -7.73 -25.37
N ARG A 27 18.44 -7.90 -26.66
CA ARG A 27 19.30 -7.47 -27.77
C ARG A 27 19.27 -5.97 -28.01
N GLU A 28 18.21 -5.31 -27.56
CA GLU A 28 17.95 -3.88 -27.75
C GLU A 28 17.98 -3.11 -26.42
N ALA A 29 18.23 -3.82 -25.32
CA ALA A 29 18.12 -3.28 -23.98
C ALA A 29 19.14 -2.16 -23.73
N ASN A 30 18.61 -0.98 -23.40
CA ASN A 30 19.37 0.12 -22.84
C ASN A 30 18.86 0.37 -21.41
N ILE A 31 19.62 -0.05 -20.40
CA ILE A 31 19.26 0.09 -18.97
C ILE A 31 19.18 1.55 -18.49
N HIS A 32 19.57 2.51 -19.33
CA HIS A 32 19.49 3.95 -19.08
C HIS A 32 18.43 4.64 -19.94
N ALA A 33 17.59 3.89 -20.69
CA ALA A 33 16.55 4.47 -21.54
C ALA A 33 15.44 5.20 -20.74
N ALA A 34 15.13 4.70 -19.55
CA ALA A 34 14.17 5.27 -18.62
C ALA A 34 14.63 5.03 -17.18
N ARG A 35 13.92 5.61 -16.21
CA ARG A 35 14.13 5.33 -14.79
C ARG A 35 13.91 3.84 -14.47
N GLY A 36 12.82 3.26 -14.98
CA GLY A 36 12.51 1.84 -14.88
C GLY A 36 12.61 1.16 -16.23
N VAL A 37 13.49 0.17 -16.34
CA VAL A 37 13.66 -0.66 -17.55
C VAL A 37 13.47 -2.12 -17.18
N VAL A 38 12.74 -2.86 -18.01
CA VAL A 38 12.51 -4.28 -17.85
C VAL A 38 13.14 -5.02 -19.01
N ILE A 39 14.02 -5.98 -18.71
CA ILE A 39 14.62 -6.84 -19.73
C ILE A 39 13.96 -8.22 -19.67
N ARG A 40 13.33 -8.63 -20.78
CA ARG A 40 12.70 -9.95 -20.91
C ARG A 40 13.72 -11.08 -21.01
N ASN A 41 13.37 -12.30 -20.62
CA ASN A 41 14.15 -13.53 -20.86
C ASN A 41 15.65 -13.40 -20.52
N PHE A 42 15.95 -12.87 -19.34
CA PHE A 42 17.33 -12.56 -18.96
C PHE A 42 18.08 -13.81 -18.49
N PRO A 43 19.24 -14.16 -19.08
CA PRO A 43 20.02 -15.32 -18.66
C PRO A 43 20.68 -15.08 -17.30
N LEU A 44 20.47 -15.98 -16.35
CA LEU A 44 21.16 -15.99 -15.06
C LEU A 44 22.39 -16.91 -15.13
N LYS A 45 23.18 -16.97 -14.04
CA LYS A 45 24.32 -17.91 -13.95
C LYS A 45 23.87 -19.33 -14.30
N ALA A 46 24.76 -20.15 -14.89
CA ALA A 46 24.44 -21.44 -15.53
C ALA A 46 23.66 -22.47 -14.68
N SER A 47 23.56 -22.29 -13.35
CA SER A 47 22.75 -23.12 -12.44
C SER A 47 21.39 -22.52 -12.03
N HIS A 48 21.07 -21.30 -12.49
CA HIS A 48 19.92 -20.51 -12.10
C HIS A 48 18.96 -20.20 -13.26
N GLY A 49 19.15 -20.80 -14.44
CA GLY A 49 18.20 -20.66 -15.56
C GLY A 49 18.07 -19.23 -16.09
N PHE A 50 16.82 -18.78 -16.30
CA PHE A 50 16.47 -17.47 -16.82
C PHE A 50 15.46 -16.80 -15.89
N ALA A 51 15.54 -15.48 -15.76
CA ALA A 51 14.43 -14.69 -15.23
C ALA A 51 13.52 -14.28 -16.40
N ASP A 52 12.19 -14.42 -16.25
CA ASP A 52 11.24 -13.96 -17.27
C ASP A 52 11.37 -12.46 -17.50
N HIS A 53 11.50 -11.70 -16.42
CA HIS A 53 11.79 -10.28 -16.48
C HIS A 53 12.79 -9.87 -15.39
N LEU A 54 13.81 -9.11 -15.78
CA LEU A 54 14.75 -8.48 -14.87
C LEU A 54 14.45 -6.97 -14.80
N LEU A 55 14.18 -6.47 -13.59
CA LEU A 55 13.84 -5.08 -13.32
C LEU A 55 15.10 -4.27 -13.03
N TYR A 56 15.35 -3.25 -13.84
CA TYR A 56 16.36 -2.22 -13.60
C TYR A 56 15.70 -0.92 -13.18
N VAL A 57 16.25 -0.31 -12.14
CA VAL A 57 15.85 1.02 -11.68
C VAL A 57 17.10 1.88 -11.54
N ASP A 58 17.10 3.06 -12.17
CA ASP A 58 18.26 3.96 -12.28
C ASP A 58 19.53 3.23 -12.74
N GLY A 59 19.39 2.38 -13.78
CA GLY A 59 20.49 1.64 -14.39
C GLY A 59 21.06 0.49 -13.56
N LYS A 60 20.40 0.07 -12.47
CA LYS A 60 20.84 -1.04 -11.63
C LYS A 60 19.73 -2.06 -11.42
N ALA A 61 20.06 -3.35 -11.47
CA ALA A 61 19.10 -4.41 -11.20
C ALA A 61 18.56 -4.30 -9.76
N ALA A 62 17.24 -4.31 -9.63
CA ALA A 62 16.52 -4.14 -8.36
C ALA A 62 15.56 -5.31 -8.06
N GLY A 63 15.12 -6.05 -9.08
CA GLY A 63 14.20 -7.15 -8.85
C GLY A 63 13.95 -8.04 -10.05
N VAL A 64 13.14 -9.06 -9.84
CA VAL A 64 12.77 -10.05 -10.88
C VAL A 64 11.26 -10.24 -10.91
N ILE A 65 10.73 -10.61 -12.07
CA ILE A 65 9.37 -11.14 -12.22
C ILE A 65 9.50 -12.55 -12.78
N GLU A 66 8.81 -13.48 -12.14
CA GLU A 66 8.61 -14.84 -12.61
C GLU A 66 7.20 -14.97 -13.19
N ALA A 67 7.10 -15.28 -14.47
CA ALA A 67 5.84 -15.54 -15.13
C ALA A 67 5.39 -16.99 -14.87
N LYS A 68 4.08 -17.18 -14.70
CA LYS A 68 3.45 -18.49 -14.60
C LYS A 68 2.27 -18.58 -15.56
N LYS A 69 1.93 -19.80 -15.96
CA LYS A 69 0.72 -20.05 -16.74
C LYS A 69 -0.52 -19.59 -15.96
N GLU A 70 -1.52 -19.08 -16.66
CA GLU A 70 -2.81 -18.74 -16.06
C GLU A 70 -3.42 -19.92 -15.29
N GLY A 71 -4.01 -19.63 -14.13
CA GLY A 71 -4.58 -20.63 -13.22
C GLY A 71 -3.55 -21.43 -12.40
N ALA A 72 -2.25 -21.13 -12.50
CA ALA A 72 -1.24 -21.70 -11.61
C ALA A 72 -1.31 -21.07 -10.21
N THR A 73 -1.20 -21.89 -9.17
CA THR A 73 -1.10 -21.40 -7.80
C THR A 73 0.23 -20.70 -7.57
N LEU A 74 0.19 -19.44 -7.13
CA LEU A 74 1.38 -18.62 -6.87
C LEU A 74 1.92 -18.77 -5.43
N THR A 75 1.15 -19.34 -4.50
CA THR A 75 1.59 -19.56 -3.11
C THR A 75 2.61 -20.69 -3.01
N GLY A 76 3.68 -20.49 -2.22
CA GLY A 76 4.77 -21.48 -2.05
C GLY A 76 5.83 -21.45 -3.16
N VAL A 77 5.64 -20.64 -4.19
CA VAL A 77 6.62 -20.42 -5.28
C VAL A 77 7.78 -19.50 -4.84
N GLU A 78 7.61 -18.77 -3.73
CA GLU A 78 8.58 -17.82 -3.16
C GLU A 78 9.99 -18.44 -2.97
N ILE A 79 10.06 -19.72 -2.60
CA ILE A 79 11.30 -20.46 -2.37
C ILE A 79 12.08 -20.65 -3.70
N GLN A 80 11.38 -20.66 -4.83
CA GLN A 80 11.99 -20.76 -6.16
C GLN A 80 12.44 -19.40 -6.68
N SER A 81 11.66 -18.33 -6.47
CA SER A 81 12.00 -16.96 -6.87
C SER A 81 13.24 -16.40 -6.14
N ALA A 82 13.42 -16.79 -4.87
CA ALA A 82 14.60 -16.43 -4.07
C ALA A 82 15.93 -16.91 -4.67
N LYS A 83 15.91 -17.94 -5.53
CA LYS A 83 17.12 -18.39 -6.25
C LYS A 83 17.55 -17.36 -7.29
N TYR A 84 16.59 -16.71 -7.96
CA TYR A 84 16.87 -15.78 -9.05
C TYR A 84 17.39 -14.42 -8.56
N THR A 85 16.99 -13.99 -7.37
CA THR A 85 17.52 -12.77 -6.75
C THR A 85 19.02 -12.87 -6.42
N GLN A 86 19.56 -14.09 -6.32
CA GLN A 86 20.99 -14.38 -6.06
C GLN A 86 21.78 -14.75 -7.33
N GLY A 87 21.08 -15.07 -8.43
CA GLY A 87 21.61 -15.68 -9.65
C GLY A 87 22.27 -14.73 -10.65
N LEU A 88 22.32 -13.41 -10.38
CA LEU A 88 22.83 -12.42 -11.32
C LEU A 88 24.34 -12.62 -11.63
N PRO A 89 24.74 -12.64 -12.91
CA PRO A 89 26.16 -12.66 -13.34
C PRO A 89 27.04 -11.62 -12.64
N TYR A 90 28.31 -11.95 -12.42
CA TYR A 90 29.27 -11.00 -11.85
C TYR A 90 29.49 -9.81 -12.80
N GLY A 91 29.69 -8.60 -12.25
CA GLY A 91 29.93 -7.38 -13.03
C GLY A 91 28.69 -6.60 -13.47
N LEU A 92 27.47 -7.09 -13.19
CA LEU A 92 26.24 -6.33 -13.47
C LEU A 92 25.94 -5.32 -12.36
N PRO A 93 25.62 -4.04 -12.69
CA PRO A 93 25.16 -3.06 -11.73
C PRO A 93 23.87 -3.52 -11.04
N ARG A 94 23.86 -3.52 -9.70
CA ARG A 94 22.73 -3.97 -8.90
C ARG A 94 22.62 -3.17 -7.60
N TRP A 95 21.40 -3.03 -7.10
CA TRP A 95 21.14 -2.42 -5.80
C TRP A 95 21.54 -3.34 -4.65
N GLY A 96 21.26 -4.65 -4.77
CA GLY A 96 21.59 -5.63 -3.73
C GLY A 96 21.91 -7.01 -4.29
N ASN A 97 22.45 -7.87 -3.43
CA ASN A 97 22.53 -9.31 -3.67
C ASN A 97 22.23 -10.04 -2.35
N PRO A 98 21.05 -10.64 -2.16
CA PRO A 98 19.98 -10.81 -3.15
C PRO A 98 19.38 -9.48 -3.64
N LEU A 99 18.78 -9.49 -4.84
CA LEU A 99 17.95 -8.39 -5.32
C LEU A 99 16.77 -8.13 -4.36
N PRO A 100 16.46 -6.85 -4.07
CA PRO A 100 15.49 -6.49 -3.04
C PRO A 100 14.02 -6.79 -3.40
N PHE A 101 13.67 -6.91 -4.68
CA PHE A 101 12.27 -7.04 -5.08
C PHE A 101 12.02 -8.30 -5.90
N SER A 102 10.91 -8.99 -5.64
CA SER A 102 10.47 -10.11 -6.48
C SER A 102 8.96 -10.09 -6.69
N TYR A 103 8.55 -10.46 -7.89
CA TYR A 103 7.15 -10.66 -8.25
C TYR A 103 6.94 -12.06 -8.83
N GLU A 104 5.77 -12.62 -8.58
CA GLU A 104 5.24 -13.79 -9.28
C GLU A 104 3.93 -13.38 -9.93
N SER A 105 3.76 -13.64 -11.24
CA SER A 105 2.55 -13.23 -11.94
C SER A 105 2.07 -14.26 -12.96
N THR A 106 0.76 -14.45 -13.04
CA THR A 106 0.09 -15.16 -14.14
C THR A 106 -0.44 -14.19 -15.22
N GLY A 107 -0.23 -12.89 -15.04
CA GLY A 107 -0.88 -11.82 -15.79
C GLY A 107 -2.29 -11.48 -15.29
N SER A 108 -2.99 -12.42 -14.65
CA SER A 108 -4.29 -12.18 -13.99
C SER A 108 -4.17 -12.02 -12.48
N GLU A 109 -3.22 -12.71 -11.85
CA GLU A 109 -2.86 -12.57 -10.44
C GLU A 109 -1.39 -12.16 -10.34
N THR A 110 -1.08 -11.26 -9.41
CA THR A 110 0.30 -10.85 -9.14
C THR A 110 0.53 -10.88 -7.64
N ARG A 111 1.69 -11.41 -7.24
CA ARG A 111 2.19 -11.31 -5.88
C ARG A 111 3.52 -10.58 -5.88
N PHE A 112 3.81 -9.93 -4.77
CA PHE A 112 5.02 -9.16 -4.56
C PHE A 112 5.61 -9.43 -3.19
N THR A 113 6.94 -9.48 -3.15
CA THR A 113 7.73 -9.55 -1.93
C THR A 113 8.74 -8.40 -1.92
N ASN A 114 8.70 -7.62 -0.84
CA ASN A 114 9.74 -6.63 -0.54
C ASN A 114 10.79 -7.25 0.39
N GLY A 115 11.94 -7.61 -0.19
CA GLY A 115 13.09 -8.17 0.52
C GLY A 115 13.79 -7.19 1.47
N LEU A 116 13.40 -5.91 1.49
CA LEU A 116 13.92 -4.92 2.43
C LEU A 116 13.18 -4.93 3.78
N ASP A 117 12.03 -5.60 3.87
CA ASP A 117 11.27 -5.71 5.11
C ASP A 117 11.96 -6.64 6.14
N PRO A 118 11.72 -6.49 7.46
CA PRO A 118 12.35 -7.32 8.49
C PRO A 118 12.02 -8.82 8.36
N ASP A 119 10.78 -9.12 7.97
CA ASP A 119 10.29 -10.47 7.65
C ASP A 119 9.58 -10.40 6.29
N PRO A 120 10.33 -10.47 5.17
CA PRO A 120 9.79 -10.40 3.83
C PRO A 120 8.78 -11.53 3.59
N ARG A 121 7.58 -11.17 3.14
CA ARG A 121 6.52 -12.12 2.80
C ARG A 121 5.88 -11.75 1.47
N SER A 122 5.61 -12.74 0.64
CA SER A 122 4.82 -12.51 -0.56
C SER A 122 3.38 -12.19 -0.20
N ARG A 123 2.83 -11.19 -0.87
CA ARG A 123 1.45 -10.75 -0.71
C ARG A 123 0.83 -10.43 -2.06
N PRO A 124 -0.50 -10.60 -2.21
CA PRO A 124 -1.18 -10.21 -3.44
C PRO A 124 -1.08 -8.70 -3.65
N VAL A 125 -0.88 -8.30 -4.90
CA VAL A 125 -0.96 -6.91 -5.36
C VAL A 125 -1.79 -6.87 -6.63
N PHE A 126 -2.55 -5.78 -6.81
CA PHE A 126 -3.45 -5.66 -7.95
C PHE A 126 -2.71 -5.52 -9.29
N SER A 127 -1.54 -4.87 -9.29
CA SER A 127 -0.68 -4.67 -10.46
C SER A 127 0.79 -4.52 -10.03
N PHE A 128 1.65 -4.02 -10.91
CA PHE A 128 3.04 -3.70 -10.61
C PHE A 128 3.18 -2.28 -10.05
N HIS A 129 4.10 -2.11 -9.11
CA HIS A 129 4.50 -0.79 -8.63
C HIS A 129 5.23 0.00 -9.71
N LYS A 130 5.14 1.32 -9.64
CA LYS A 130 5.91 2.21 -10.51
C LYS A 130 7.42 2.13 -10.19
N PRO A 131 8.30 2.39 -11.17
CA PRO A 131 9.74 2.47 -10.94
C PRO A 131 10.12 3.45 -9.83
N GLU A 132 9.45 4.61 -9.76
CA GLU A 132 9.66 5.63 -8.74
C GLU A 132 9.45 5.10 -7.33
N THR A 133 8.43 4.25 -7.14
CA THR A 133 8.11 3.66 -5.84
C THR A 133 9.21 2.71 -5.36
N LEU A 134 9.81 1.95 -6.29
CA LEU A 134 10.96 1.10 -5.96
C LEU A 134 12.19 1.94 -5.60
N VAL A 135 12.44 3.06 -6.28
CA VAL A 135 13.50 4.01 -5.89
C VAL A 135 13.26 4.52 -4.48
N ASP A 136 12.05 5.02 -4.20
CA ASP A 136 11.71 5.56 -2.88
C ASP A 136 11.99 4.55 -1.77
N TRP A 137 11.66 3.26 -1.99
CA TRP A 137 11.96 2.20 -1.01
C TRP A 137 13.45 1.88 -0.88
N LEU A 138 14.21 1.93 -1.96
CA LEU A 138 15.67 1.73 -1.95
C LEU A 138 16.39 2.86 -1.22
N ASP A 139 15.96 4.11 -1.48
CA ASP A 139 16.46 5.32 -0.83
C ASP A 139 16.08 5.33 0.65
N ASP A 140 14.82 4.99 0.97
CA ASP A 140 14.36 4.81 2.35
C ASP A 140 15.22 3.78 3.07
N ALA A 141 15.64 2.69 2.42
CA ALA A 141 16.51 1.66 3.01
C ALA A 141 18.03 2.00 2.97
N ARG A 142 18.43 3.14 2.39
CA ARG A 142 19.85 3.53 2.17
C ARG A 142 20.69 2.43 1.54
N ILE A 143 20.15 1.71 0.57
CA ILE A 143 20.93 0.73 -0.17
C ILE A 143 21.94 1.48 -1.05
N THR A 144 23.20 1.52 -0.62
CA THR A 144 24.29 2.00 -1.49
C THR A 144 24.67 0.90 -2.47
N PRO A 145 24.81 1.19 -3.77
CA PRO A 145 25.20 0.18 -4.75
C PRO A 145 26.54 -0.44 -4.36
N SER A 146 26.62 -1.78 -4.40
CA SER A 146 27.90 -2.45 -4.28
C SER A 146 28.84 -1.93 -5.38
N PRO A 147 30.05 -1.44 -5.06
CA PRO A 147 31.00 -1.07 -6.10
C PRO A 147 31.22 -2.29 -6.99
N LEU A 148 31.14 -2.09 -8.31
CA LEU A 148 31.44 -3.12 -9.30
C LEU A 148 32.79 -3.73 -8.93
N ALA A 149 32.78 -5.00 -8.55
CA ALA A 149 34.00 -5.74 -8.26
C ALA A 149 34.78 -5.93 -9.57
N GLY A 150 35.58 -4.92 -9.91
CA GLY A 150 36.66 -4.99 -10.89
C GLY A 150 37.96 -5.21 -10.13
N GLU A 151 38.51 -6.41 -10.28
CA GLU A 151 39.92 -6.80 -10.22
C GLU A 151 40.90 -5.99 -9.35
N GLY A 152 41.42 -6.62 -8.30
CA GLY A 152 42.68 -6.23 -7.65
C GLY A 152 42.63 -6.24 -6.13
N GLY A 153 43.37 -7.16 -5.50
CA GLY A 153 43.49 -7.23 -4.04
C GLY A 153 44.21 -6.04 -3.42
N GLY A 154 43.95 -5.80 -2.13
CA GLY A 154 44.67 -4.81 -1.33
C GLY A 154 43.92 -4.44 -0.06
N GLU A 155 44.58 -4.62 1.08
CA GLU A 155 44.13 -4.36 2.44
C GLU A 155 43.79 -2.88 2.71
N GLY A 156 42.95 -2.64 3.72
CA GLY A 156 43.05 -1.46 4.59
C GLY A 156 42.31 -0.18 4.19
N GLY A 157 41.22 0.11 4.93
CA GLY A 157 40.74 1.42 5.39
C GLY A 157 40.79 2.66 4.49
N ASN A 158 39.63 3.28 4.23
CA ASN A 158 39.23 4.55 4.86
C ASN A 158 37.84 5.00 4.36
N ILE A 159 36.96 5.33 5.31
CA ILE A 159 35.75 6.11 5.09
C ILE A 159 36.14 7.53 4.69
N SER A 160 35.92 7.91 3.42
CA SER A 160 36.10 9.30 2.97
C SER A 160 34.79 10.10 3.06
N PRO A 161 34.81 11.33 3.61
CA PRO A 161 33.63 12.13 3.90
C PRO A 161 33.33 13.14 2.78
N LEU A 162 32.54 12.77 1.77
CA LEU A 162 32.08 13.74 0.77
C LEU A 162 30.69 13.38 0.25
N LEU A 163 29.67 13.93 0.92
CA LEU A 163 28.35 14.27 0.36
C LEU A 163 27.67 15.27 1.30
N GLN A 164 28.23 16.48 1.37
CA GLN A 164 27.49 17.68 1.79
C GLN A 164 27.13 18.49 0.54
N ARG A 165 25.87 18.93 0.50
CA ARG A 165 25.18 19.78 -0.49
C ARG A 165 24.53 19.01 -1.65
N GLY A 166 23.23 19.15 -1.92
CA GLY A 166 22.21 19.93 -1.22
C GLY A 166 20.85 19.79 -1.91
N ALA A 167 19.79 19.88 -1.12
CA ALA A 167 18.47 20.35 -1.55
C ALA A 167 17.83 21.04 -0.35
N ARG A 168 17.80 22.38 -0.41
CA ARG A 168 17.05 23.23 0.52
C ARG A 168 15.59 23.24 0.09
N GLY A 169 14.72 22.86 1.02
CA GLY A 169 13.36 23.40 1.14
C GLY A 169 13.22 23.83 2.59
N ASP A 170 13.31 25.14 2.85
CA ASP A 170 13.20 25.70 4.19
C ASP A 170 11.77 25.53 4.71
N PHE A 171 11.56 24.53 5.58
CA PHE A 171 10.40 24.48 6.46
C PHE A 171 10.80 25.06 7.82
N LEU A 172 10.02 26.05 8.25
CA LEU A 172 10.14 26.78 9.52
C LEU A 172 10.39 25.84 10.71
N LYS A 173 11.39 26.18 11.53
CA LYS A 173 11.70 25.50 12.80
C LYS A 173 10.54 25.67 13.78
N ALA A 174 9.79 24.60 14.02
CA ALA A 174 8.94 24.46 15.21
C ALA A 174 9.79 23.97 16.39
N ALA A 175 9.48 24.48 17.59
CA ALA A 175 10.19 24.22 18.85
C ALA A 175 9.88 22.83 19.41
N GLU A 176 10.44 21.83 18.74
CA GLU A 176 10.84 20.47 19.12
C GLU A 176 11.18 19.87 17.76
N GLY A 177 12.46 19.62 17.49
CA GLY A 177 12.90 19.22 16.15
C GLY A 177 12.11 17.99 15.66
N PRO A 178 11.94 17.79 14.34
CA PRO A 178 11.39 16.55 13.76
C PRO A 178 12.34 15.35 13.96
N ALA A 179 12.88 15.20 15.18
CA ALA A 179 14.07 14.47 15.53
C ALA A 179 13.86 12.95 15.49
N ASP A 180 14.77 12.32 14.75
CA ASP A 180 15.23 10.92 14.78
C ASP A 180 14.42 9.79 14.12
N TYR A 181 13.09 9.76 14.09
CA TYR A 181 12.40 8.56 13.56
C TYR A 181 12.41 8.45 12.02
N ARG A 182 12.42 9.58 11.30
CA ARG A 182 12.67 9.59 9.84
C ARG A 182 14.17 9.45 9.49
N ALA A 183 15.06 9.54 10.48
CA ALA A 183 16.50 9.37 10.27
C ALA A 183 16.91 7.89 10.20
N LEU A 184 16.06 7.00 10.74
CA LEU A 184 16.18 5.55 10.57
C LEU A 184 15.69 5.19 9.17
N SER A 185 16.62 5.19 8.22
CA SER A 185 16.42 4.71 6.87
C SER A 185 16.11 3.22 6.86
N GLN A 186 14.80 2.91 6.83
CA GLN A 186 14.21 1.59 6.98
C GLN A 186 12.81 1.59 6.36
N THR A 187 12.29 0.43 5.93
CA THR A 187 10.92 0.31 5.40
C THR A 187 9.84 0.64 6.45
N PHE A 188 8.58 0.79 6.02
CA PHE A 188 7.44 0.96 6.93
C PHE A 188 7.37 -0.13 8.00
N LEU A 189 7.50 -1.41 7.62
CA LEU A 189 7.47 -2.54 8.58
C LEU A 189 8.65 -2.55 9.54
N ALA A 190 9.81 -2.07 9.11
CA ALA A 190 10.99 -1.92 9.97
C ALA A 190 10.85 -0.78 10.97
N ARG A 191 10.29 0.37 10.55
CA ARG A 191 9.97 1.48 11.46
C ARG A 191 8.90 1.11 12.48
N LEU A 192 7.91 0.29 12.09
CA LEU A 192 6.89 -0.24 13.03
C LEU A 192 7.50 -0.95 14.23
N GLN A 193 8.59 -1.71 14.06
CA GLN A 193 9.25 -2.44 15.14
C GLN A 193 9.77 -1.51 16.26
N HIS A 194 10.09 -0.27 15.91
CA HIS A 194 10.78 0.68 16.78
C HIS A 194 9.90 1.87 17.21
N MET A 195 8.58 1.79 17.01
CA MET A 195 7.68 2.86 17.44
C MET A 195 7.76 3.09 18.96
N PRO A 196 7.68 4.36 19.41
CA PRO A 196 7.68 4.68 20.83
C PRO A 196 6.40 4.17 21.50
N ALA A 197 6.46 3.97 22.82
CA ALA A 197 5.31 3.57 23.61
C ALA A 197 4.10 4.51 23.40
N LEU A 198 2.90 3.94 23.45
CA LEU A 198 1.65 4.69 23.40
C LEU A 198 1.55 5.61 24.61
N LYS A 199 1.26 6.89 24.39
CA LYS A 199 0.84 7.80 25.46
C LYS A 199 -0.63 7.54 25.74
N GLU A 200 -0.93 7.06 26.94
CA GLU A 200 -2.27 6.57 27.31
C GLU A 200 -3.19 7.65 27.89
N ALA A 201 -2.64 8.81 28.26
CA ALA A 201 -3.41 9.90 28.84
C ALA A 201 -4.55 10.34 27.89
N GLY A 202 -5.78 10.37 28.42
CA GLY A 202 -6.98 10.74 27.66
C GLY A 202 -7.62 9.60 26.86
N LEU A 203 -6.98 8.43 26.77
CA LEU A 203 -7.54 7.26 26.11
C LEU A 203 -8.27 6.36 27.11
N TRP A 204 -9.39 5.78 26.67
CA TRP A 204 -10.07 4.75 27.44
C TRP A 204 -9.32 3.41 27.37
N PRO A 205 -9.45 2.51 28.37
CA PRO A 205 -8.78 1.22 28.37
C PRO A 205 -9.01 0.39 27.09
N ALA A 206 -10.23 0.42 26.55
CA ALA A 206 -10.57 -0.22 25.29
C ALA A 206 -9.79 0.35 24.09
N GLN A 207 -9.60 1.67 24.04
CA GLN A 207 -8.85 2.35 22.98
C GLN A 207 -7.35 2.03 23.09
N ILE A 208 -6.80 2.06 24.31
CA ILE A 208 -5.40 1.69 24.59
C ILE A 208 -5.12 0.27 24.08
N THR A 209 -6.02 -0.66 24.40
CA THR A 209 -5.91 -2.08 24.01
C THR A 209 -5.98 -2.22 22.50
N ALA A 210 -6.97 -1.60 21.85
CA ALA A 210 -7.13 -1.62 20.40
C ALA A 210 -5.91 -1.08 19.66
N ILE A 211 -5.36 0.07 20.10
CA ILE A 211 -4.19 0.69 19.47
C ILE A 211 -2.96 -0.22 19.63
N LYS A 212 -2.67 -0.71 20.83
CA LYS A 212 -1.52 -1.60 21.07
C LYS A 212 -1.62 -2.91 20.27
N ASN A 213 -2.79 -3.52 20.24
CA ASN A 213 -3.00 -4.77 19.50
C ASN A 213 -2.91 -4.56 17.99
N LEU A 214 -3.42 -3.44 17.47
CA LEU A 214 -3.26 -3.08 16.06
C LEU A 214 -1.78 -2.90 15.71
N GLU A 215 -1.01 -2.16 16.51
CA GLU A 215 0.43 -1.99 16.28
C GLU A 215 1.17 -3.32 16.31
N GLN A 216 0.84 -4.19 17.25
CA GLN A 216 1.42 -5.53 17.34
C GLN A 216 1.08 -6.37 16.09
N SER A 217 -0.18 -6.32 15.64
CA SER A 217 -0.63 -7.03 14.45
C SER A 217 0.12 -6.58 13.18
N LEU A 218 0.31 -5.28 13.01
CA LEU A 218 1.08 -4.73 11.89
C LEU A 218 2.58 -5.05 12.00
N LYS A 219 3.16 -5.04 13.22
CA LYS A 219 4.55 -5.49 13.45
C LYS A 219 4.77 -6.95 13.05
N GLU A 220 3.78 -7.80 13.24
CA GLU A 220 3.79 -9.22 12.83
C GLU A 220 3.51 -9.43 11.33
N ASN A 221 3.44 -8.35 10.56
CA ASN A 221 3.11 -8.33 9.14
C ASN A 221 1.77 -9.04 8.87
N ARG A 222 0.74 -8.72 9.68
CA ARG A 222 -0.66 -9.12 9.49
C ARG A 222 -1.47 -7.92 9.00
N PRO A 223 -1.41 -7.60 7.68
CA PRO A 223 -1.85 -6.31 7.15
C PRO A 223 -3.37 -6.11 7.15
N ARG A 224 -4.17 -7.13 7.46
CA ARG A 224 -5.63 -7.04 7.55
C ARG A 224 -6.05 -7.19 9.00
N ALA A 225 -6.45 -6.10 9.66
CA ALA A 225 -6.82 -6.10 11.08
C ALA A 225 -8.27 -5.63 11.28
N LEU A 226 -8.99 -6.27 12.20
CA LEU A 226 -10.38 -5.94 12.53
C LEU A 226 -10.49 -5.42 13.97
N ILE A 227 -11.08 -4.25 14.15
CA ILE A 227 -11.43 -3.67 15.45
C ILE A 227 -12.96 -3.73 15.58
N GLN A 228 -13.43 -4.56 16.51
CA GLN A 228 -14.83 -4.61 16.92
C GLN A 228 -15.04 -3.76 18.16
N MET A 229 -15.85 -2.72 18.05
CA MET A 229 -16.09 -1.77 19.13
C MET A 229 -17.53 -1.23 19.08
N ALA A 230 -18.24 -1.28 20.21
CA ALA A 230 -19.63 -0.83 20.33
C ALA A 230 -19.82 0.61 19.82
N ALA A 231 -21.01 0.93 19.31
CA ALA A 231 -21.33 2.31 18.93
C ALA A 231 -21.15 3.26 20.14
N GLY A 232 -20.59 4.45 19.91
CA GLY A 232 -20.29 5.40 20.98
C GLY A 232 -19.05 5.09 21.84
N SER A 233 -18.37 3.95 21.65
CA SER A 233 -17.15 3.60 22.42
C SER A 233 -15.85 4.27 21.93
N GLY A 234 -15.96 5.27 21.05
CA GLY A 234 -14.80 6.03 20.56
C GLY A 234 -14.02 5.37 19.42
N LYS A 235 -14.68 4.57 18.55
CA LYS A 235 -14.06 3.92 17.36
C LYS A 235 -13.24 4.86 16.50
N THR A 236 -13.85 5.96 16.07
CA THR A 236 -13.22 6.93 15.17
C THR A 236 -12.01 7.58 15.85
N HIS A 237 -12.11 7.93 17.13
CA HIS A 237 -10.99 8.43 17.92
C HIS A 237 -9.83 7.40 18.05
N THR A 238 -10.15 6.12 18.25
CA THR A 238 -9.16 5.02 18.22
C THR A 238 -8.45 4.98 16.88
N ALA A 239 -9.20 5.03 15.78
CA ALA A 239 -8.65 4.99 14.43
C ALA A 239 -7.76 6.20 14.12
N ILE A 240 -8.20 7.43 14.47
CA ILE A 240 -7.40 8.65 14.31
C ILE A 240 -6.11 8.56 15.13
N SER A 241 -6.17 8.05 16.37
CA SER A 241 -4.99 7.86 17.22
C SER A 241 -3.99 6.89 16.61
N SER A 242 -4.47 5.76 16.06
CA SER A 242 -3.63 4.81 15.35
C SER A 242 -3.02 5.43 14.08
N ILE A 243 -3.82 6.09 13.25
CA ILE A 243 -3.38 6.78 12.03
C ILE A 243 -2.30 7.82 12.34
N TYR A 244 -2.51 8.64 13.38
CA TYR A 244 -1.55 9.64 13.81
C TYR A 244 -0.18 9.00 14.11
N ARG A 245 -0.17 7.91 14.88
CA ARG A 245 1.05 7.20 15.25
C ARG A 245 1.71 6.53 14.05
N LEU A 246 0.95 5.93 13.15
CA LEU A 246 1.46 5.30 11.94
C LEU A 246 2.09 6.32 10.97
N ILE A 247 1.49 7.51 10.82
CA ILE A 247 2.09 8.60 10.04
C ILE A 247 3.35 9.14 10.74
N LYS A 248 3.24 9.44 12.05
CA LYS A 248 4.31 10.14 12.77
C LYS A 248 5.54 9.28 13.02
N PHE A 249 5.36 8.02 13.42
CA PHE A 249 6.43 7.15 13.88
C PHE A 249 6.79 6.03 12.90
N ALA A 250 5.81 5.46 12.19
CA ALA A 250 6.08 4.43 11.18
C ALA A 250 6.32 5.01 9.78
N GLY A 251 6.08 6.31 9.58
CA GLY A 251 6.30 7.00 8.32
C GLY A 251 5.32 6.60 7.22
N ALA A 252 4.07 6.23 7.58
CA ALA A 252 3.02 6.07 6.59
C ALA A 252 2.87 7.36 5.79
N ARG A 253 2.95 7.27 4.47
CA ARG A 253 2.95 8.42 3.58
C ARG A 253 1.52 8.92 3.38
N ARG A 254 0.57 8.03 3.11
CA ARG A 254 -0.83 8.39 2.83
C ARG A 254 -1.81 7.33 3.34
N VAL A 255 -2.90 7.82 3.94
CA VAL A 255 -3.99 7.01 4.48
C VAL A 255 -5.29 7.32 3.74
N LEU A 256 -6.00 6.29 3.31
CA LEU A 256 -7.37 6.39 2.81
C LEU A 256 -8.34 6.02 3.93
N PHE A 257 -9.23 6.94 4.30
CA PHE A 257 -10.28 6.71 5.28
C PHE A 257 -11.63 6.63 4.56
N LEU A 258 -12.18 5.43 4.49
CA LEU A 258 -13.44 5.11 3.83
C LEU A 258 -14.61 5.17 4.82
N VAL A 259 -15.65 5.88 4.43
CA VAL A 259 -16.92 5.98 5.16
C VAL A 259 -18.08 5.46 4.32
N ASP A 260 -19.19 5.12 4.98
CA ASP A 260 -20.42 4.60 4.35
C ASP A 260 -21.14 5.67 3.48
N ARG A 261 -21.15 6.94 3.93
CA ARG A 261 -21.92 8.04 3.34
C ARG A 261 -21.20 9.38 3.42
N GLY A 262 -21.60 10.32 2.56
CA GLY A 262 -21.00 11.64 2.45
C GLY A 262 -21.01 12.43 3.75
N ASN A 263 -22.15 12.49 4.43
CA ASN A 263 -22.30 13.15 5.73
C ASN A 263 -21.39 12.57 6.85
N LEU A 264 -21.10 11.27 6.84
CA LEU A 264 -20.14 10.64 7.76
C LEU A 264 -18.70 11.04 7.45
N GLY A 265 -18.41 11.33 6.18
CA GLY A 265 -17.11 11.87 5.76
C GLY A 265 -16.86 13.25 6.37
N ASP A 266 -17.87 14.12 6.40
CA ASP A 266 -17.76 15.44 7.01
C ASP A 266 -17.63 15.38 8.55
N GLN A 267 -18.32 14.43 9.18
CA GLN A 267 -18.16 14.16 10.62
C GLN A 267 -16.75 13.67 10.92
N THR A 268 -16.24 12.72 10.14
CA THR A 268 -14.87 12.20 10.27
C THR A 268 -13.84 13.31 10.10
N LEU A 269 -14.01 14.18 9.10
CA LEU A 269 -13.13 15.33 8.89
C LEU A 269 -13.09 16.24 10.13
N LYS A 270 -14.26 16.54 10.72
CA LYS A 270 -14.34 17.34 11.96
C LYS A 270 -13.61 16.66 13.12
N GLU A 271 -13.72 15.34 13.25
CA GLU A 271 -12.98 14.60 14.30
C GLU A 271 -11.46 14.70 14.10
N PHE A 272 -10.95 14.55 12.87
CA PHE A 272 -9.54 14.80 12.57
C PHE A 272 -9.14 16.25 12.92
N GLN A 273 -9.95 17.24 12.55
CA GLN A 273 -9.66 18.65 12.84
C GLN A 273 -9.66 18.96 14.33
N LEU A 274 -10.43 18.24 15.14
CA LEU A 274 -10.51 18.44 16.58
C LEU A 274 -9.49 17.63 17.37
N TYR A 275 -8.92 16.57 16.78
CA TYR A 275 -7.94 15.70 17.44
C TYR A 275 -6.70 16.46 17.89
N ASP A 276 -6.47 16.45 19.21
CA ASP A 276 -5.28 17.03 19.83
C ASP A 276 -4.14 15.99 19.89
N SER A 277 -2.96 16.38 19.41
CA SER A 277 -1.78 15.54 19.49
C SER A 277 -1.38 15.29 20.94
N PRO A 278 -1.15 14.03 21.36
CA PRO A 278 -0.58 13.76 22.68
C PRO A 278 0.95 14.00 22.73
N TYR A 279 1.56 14.40 21.62
CA TYR A 279 3.03 14.52 21.49
C TYR A 279 3.51 15.97 21.36
N ASN A 280 2.64 16.91 21.05
CA ASN A 280 2.96 18.34 20.93
C ASN A 280 1.67 19.17 21.07
N ASN A 281 1.77 20.49 20.90
CA ASN A 281 0.65 21.41 21.07
C ASN A 281 -0.16 21.67 19.78
N PHE A 282 -0.08 20.77 18.79
CA PHE A 282 -0.80 20.91 17.53
C PHE A 282 -2.01 19.99 17.47
N LYS A 283 -3.02 20.40 16.70
CA LYS A 283 -4.08 19.51 16.24
C LYS A 283 -3.61 18.68 15.05
N PHE A 284 -4.28 17.56 14.77
CA PHE A 284 -3.90 16.68 13.67
C PHE A 284 -3.78 17.44 12.35
N ASN A 285 -4.79 18.25 12.00
CA ASN A 285 -4.83 18.99 10.74
C ASN A 285 -3.80 20.13 10.64
N GLN A 286 -3.17 20.51 11.76
CA GLN A 286 -2.07 21.47 11.78
C GLN A 286 -0.72 20.78 11.53
N GLU A 287 -0.59 19.49 11.86
CA GLU A 287 0.61 18.70 11.55
C GLU A 287 0.53 18.03 10.17
N PHE A 288 -0.65 17.56 9.80
CA PHE A 288 -0.88 16.71 8.64
C PHE A 288 -2.10 17.18 7.86
N ILE A 289 -1.94 17.42 6.56
CA ILE A 289 -3.05 17.81 5.69
C ILE A 289 -4.05 16.66 5.59
N VAL A 290 -5.34 16.97 5.82
CA VAL A 290 -6.47 16.05 5.71
C VAL A 290 -7.39 16.56 4.61
N GLN A 291 -7.59 15.74 3.58
CA GLN A 291 -8.49 16.02 2.46
C GLN A 291 -9.81 15.29 2.66
N ARG A 292 -10.95 15.99 2.48
CA ARG A 292 -12.23 15.35 2.16
C ARG A 292 -12.39 15.37 0.65
N LEU A 293 -12.39 14.19 0.03
CA LEU A 293 -12.44 14.04 -1.41
C LEU A 293 -13.90 14.16 -1.91
N GLN A 294 -14.25 15.30 -2.48
CA GLN A 294 -15.57 15.56 -3.06
C GLN A 294 -15.56 15.52 -4.61
N GLY A 295 -14.37 15.51 -5.23
CA GLY A 295 -14.17 15.43 -6.68
C GLY A 295 -13.13 14.38 -7.05
N ASN A 296 -12.60 14.45 -8.28
CA ASN A 296 -11.72 13.43 -8.83
C ASN A 296 -10.22 13.73 -8.69
N THR A 297 -9.84 14.63 -7.78
CA THR A 297 -8.43 15.01 -7.59
C THR A 297 -8.00 14.67 -6.18
N ILE A 298 -7.04 13.75 -6.06
CA ILE A 298 -6.40 13.42 -4.79
C ILE A 298 -5.25 14.41 -4.58
N ASP A 299 -5.28 15.17 -3.49
CA ASP A 299 -4.22 16.11 -3.12
C ASP A 299 -2.96 15.34 -2.72
N THR A 300 -1.90 15.43 -3.53
CA THR A 300 -0.60 14.76 -3.34
C THR A 300 0.11 15.12 -2.05
N THR A 301 -0.25 16.24 -1.41
CA THR A 301 0.31 16.69 -0.13
C THR A 301 -0.50 16.20 1.07
N ALA A 302 -1.74 15.75 0.87
CA ALA A 302 -2.59 15.22 1.93
C ALA A 302 -2.05 13.89 2.46
N ARG A 303 -1.96 13.79 3.79
CA ARG A 303 -1.59 12.57 4.51
C ARG A 303 -2.78 11.67 4.79
N VAL A 304 -3.97 12.25 4.90
CA VAL A 304 -5.23 11.52 5.05
C VAL A 304 -6.19 12.00 3.97
N CYS A 305 -6.76 11.06 3.22
CA CYS A 305 -7.83 11.30 2.27
C CYS A 305 -9.09 10.60 2.78
N ILE A 306 -10.16 11.36 3.02
CA ILE A 306 -11.45 10.87 3.51
C ILE A 306 -12.41 10.85 2.32
N CYS A 307 -13.02 9.71 2.03
CA CYS A 307 -14.04 9.61 0.99
C CYS A 307 -15.02 8.46 1.23
N THR A 308 -16.11 8.46 0.48
CA THR A 308 -16.99 7.29 0.43
C THR A 308 -16.37 6.20 -0.46
N ILE A 309 -16.72 4.94 -0.25
CA ILE A 309 -16.20 3.84 -1.08
C ILE A 309 -16.69 3.92 -2.53
N GLN A 310 -17.91 4.45 -2.72
CA GLN A 310 -18.52 4.81 -3.99
C GLN A 310 -17.67 5.81 -4.76
N ARG A 311 -17.25 6.89 -4.09
CA ARG A 311 -16.43 7.94 -4.70
C ARG A 311 -15.10 7.37 -5.14
N MET A 312 -14.46 6.53 -4.31
CA MET A 312 -13.20 5.89 -4.68
C MET A 312 -13.38 4.92 -5.85
N TYR A 313 -14.46 4.12 -5.88
CA TYR A 313 -14.75 3.25 -7.03
C TYR A 313 -14.90 4.05 -8.33
N SER A 314 -15.75 5.09 -8.33
CA SER A 314 -15.96 5.92 -9.53
C SER A 314 -14.65 6.57 -9.98
N LEU A 315 -13.85 7.04 -9.02
CA LEU A 315 -12.54 7.63 -9.28
C LEU A 315 -11.58 6.62 -9.94
N LEU A 316 -11.51 5.39 -9.43
CA LEU A 316 -10.69 4.32 -10.02
C LEU A 316 -11.18 3.97 -11.43
N LYS A 317 -12.48 4.01 -11.69
CA LYS A 317 -13.07 3.83 -13.03
C LYS A 317 -12.94 5.05 -13.95
N GLY A 318 -12.37 6.17 -13.46
CA GLY A 318 -12.22 7.40 -14.24
C GLY A 318 -13.53 8.12 -14.55
N ARG A 319 -14.53 7.98 -13.66
CA ARG A 319 -15.88 8.56 -13.82
C ARG A 319 -16.19 9.48 -12.65
N ASP A 320 -16.99 10.52 -12.89
CA ASP A 320 -17.57 11.32 -11.82
C ASP A 320 -18.65 10.54 -11.07
N LEU A 321 -18.80 10.83 -9.77
CA LEU A 321 -19.91 10.37 -8.95
C LEU A 321 -20.87 11.56 -8.68
N PRO A 322 -22.16 11.44 -9.05
CA PRO A 322 -23.21 12.36 -8.64
C PRO A 322 -23.29 12.51 -7.11
N GLU A 323 -23.53 13.74 -6.61
CA GLU A 323 -23.52 14.04 -5.18
C GLU A 323 -24.60 13.29 -4.38
N ASP A 324 -25.78 13.07 -4.97
CA ASP A 324 -26.89 12.35 -4.35
C ASP A 324 -26.55 10.89 -4.06
N LEU A 325 -25.71 10.27 -4.90
CA LEU A 325 -25.25 8.89 -4.70
C LEU A 325 -24.23 8.75 -3.57
N GLU A 326 -23.57 9.84 -3.13
CA GLU A 326 -22.70 9.80 -1.95
C GLU A 326 -23.47 9.61 -0.64
N GLU A 327 -24.75 9.98 -0.60
CA GLU A 327 -25.58 9.86 0.60
C GLU A 327 -26.28 8.50 0.71
N VAL A 328 -26.13 7.64 -0.30
CA VAL A 328 -26.72 6.29 -0.32
C VAL A 328 -25.70 5.27 0.17
N SER A 329 -26.05 4.49 1.20
CA SER A 329 -25.17 3.41 1.69
C SER A 329 -24.77 2.43 0.56
N PRO A 330 -23.54 1.88 0.58
CA PRO A 330 -23.01 0.98 -0.44
C PRO A 330 -23.89 -0.26 -0.69
N ASP A 331 -24.48 -0.84 0.37
CA ASP A 331 -25.38 -2.00 0.27
C ASP A 331 -26.64 -1.71 -0.57
N LYS A 332 -27.12 -0.46 -0.54
CA LYS A 332 -28.35 -0.06 -1.25
C LYS A 332 -28.11 0.26 -2.72
N LEU A 333 -26.90 0.69 -3.07
CA LEU A 333 -26.54 1.02 -4.46
C LEU A 333 -26.48 -0.21 -5.36
N LEU A 334 -26.34 -1.40 -4.77
CA LEU A 334 -26.33 -2.67 -5.51
C LEU A 334 -27.75 -3.21 -5.78
N LEU A 335 -28.80 -2.55 -5.27
CA LEU A 335 -30.19 -2.97 -5.46
C LEU A 335 -30.82 -2.23 -6.66
N PRO A 336 -31.66 -2.90 -7.47
CA PRO A 336 -32.41 -2.23 -8.54
C PRO A 336 -33.29 -1.12 -7.96
N SER A 337 -33.30 0.06 -8.60
CA SER A 337 -34.15 1.17 -8.16
C SER A 337 -35.63 0.76 -8.13
N PRO A 338 -36.37 1.00 -7.02
CA PRO A 338 -37.77 0.58 -6.88
C PRO A 338 -38.73 1.25 -7.88
N SER A 339 -38.30 2.30 -8.57
CA SER A 339 -39.14 3.01 -9.54
C SER A 339 -39.20 2.37 -10.93
N GLY A 340 -38.39 1.34 -11.24
CA GLY A 340 -38.46 0.59 -12.51
C GLY A 340 -38.31 1.41 -13.80
N ARG A 341 -38.01 2.71 -13.71
CA ARG A 341 -37.78 3.59 -14.85
C ARG A 341 -36.36 3.44 -15.35
N GLY A 342 -36.20 2.43 -16.22
CA GLY A 342 -35.36 2.47 -17.40
C GLY A 342 -33.86 2.25 -17.19
N ALA A 343 -33.29 1.38 -18.03
CA ALA A 343 -31.90 1.46 -18.43
C ALA A 343 -31.59 2.92 -18.80
N GLY A 344 -30.74 3.59 -18.00
CA GLY A 344 -30.34 4.99 -18.20
C GLY A 344 -30.64 5.99 -17.07
N GLY A 345 -31.14 5.56 -15.89
CA GLY A 345 -31.26 6.42 -14.71
C GLY A 345 -30.07 6.31 -13.74
N GLU A 346 -29.84 7.35 -12.92
CA GLU A 346 -28.74 7.48 -11.93
C GLU A 346 -28.57 6.27 -10.97
N GLY A 347 -29.61 5.47 -10.76
CA GLY A 347 -29.57 4.23 -9.98
C GLY A 347 -28.94 3.01 -10.69
N ASP A 348 -28.55 3.10 -11.96
CA ASP A 348 -27.98 1.99 -12.74
C ASP A 348 -26.44 1.94 -12.68
N LEU A 349 -25.78 3.00 -12.16
CA LEU A 349 -24.31 3.13 -12.13
C LEU A 349 -23.62 1.95 -11.43
N PHE A 350 -24.30 1.35 -10.45
CA PHE A 350 -23.78 0.28 -9.60
C PHE A 350 -24.60 -1.02 -9.67
N ALA A 351 -25.70 -1.03 -10.43
CA ALA A 351 -26.59 -2.20 -10.52
C ALA A 351 -25.93 -3.38 -11.26
N ARG A 352 -24.93 -3.10 -12.10
CA ARG A 352 -24.08 -4.09 -12.77
C ARG A 352 -22.61 -3.74 -12.56
N PRO A 353 -22.02 -4.12 -11.42
CA PRO A 353 -20.67 -3.72 -11.08
C PRO A 353 -19.65 -4.22 -12.11
N GLU A 354 -19.00 -3.28 -12.79
CA GLU A 354 -17.87 -3.59 -13.67
C GLU A 354 -16.62 -3.87 -12.81
N PRO A 355 -15.77 -4.83 -13.23
CA PRO A 355 -14.45 -5.00 -12.64
C PRO A 355 -13.64 -3.70 -12.66
N ILE A 356 -12.89 -3.44 -11.59
CA ILE A 356 -11.86 -2.40 -11.58
C ILE A 356 -10.70 -2.87 -12.46
N GLU A 357 -10.17 -1.95 -13.27
CA GLU A 357 -8.95 -2.13 -14.05
C GLU A 357 -7.83 -1.25 -13.46
N TYR A 358 -6.58 -1.51 -13.83
CA TYR A 358 -5.47 -0.69 -13.33
C TYR A 358 -5.58 0.74 -13.86
N ASN A 359 -5.59 1.69 -12.94
CA ASN A 359 -5.63 3.12 -13.27
C ASN A 359 -4.25 3.74 -13.02
N PRO A 360 -3.47 4.06 -14.07
CA PRO A 360 -2.11 4.58 -13.89
C PRO A 360 -2.04 5.97 -13.24
N SER A 361 -3.17 6.70 -13.22
CA SER A 361 -3.29 7.98 -12.50
C SER A 361 -3.43 7.79 -10.99
N ILE A 362 -3.83 6.59 -10.56
CA ILE A 362 -4.01 6.20 -9.15
C ILE A 362 -3.32 4.84 -8.96
N PRO A 363 -1.98 4.83 -8.86
CA PRO A 363 -1.21 3.59 -8.74
C PRO A 363 -1.56 2.80 -7.47
N ILE A 364 -1.23 1.51 -7.43
CA ILE A 364 -1.58 0.63 -6.30
C ILE A 364 -0.91 1.07 -4.98
N GLU A 365 0.22 1.75 -5.07
CA GLU A 365 0.98 2.33 -3.95
C GLU A 365 0.48 3.71 -3.49
N THR A 366 -0.66 4.20 -4.01
CA THR A 366 -1.16 5.55 -3.68
C THR A 366 -1.41 5.73 -2.18
N PHE A 367 -1.87 4.67 -1.50
CA PHE A 367 -2.14 4.66 -0.06
C PHE A 367 -1.38 3.50 0.58
N ASP A 368 -0.71 3.76 1.70
CA ASP A 368 -0.03 2.68 2.46
C ASP A 368 -0.98 2.03 3.48
N ILE A 369 -2.05 2.75 3.87
CA ILE A 369 -3.05 2.31 4.84
C ILE A 369 -4.45 2.66 4.33
N ILE A 370 -5.37 1.73 4.46
CA ILE A 370 -6.81 1.94 4.27
C ILE A 370 -7.51 1.64 5.60
N VAL A 371 -8.30 2.60 6.07
CA VAL A 371 -9.22 2.42 7.19
C VAL A 371 -10.64 2.48 6.64
N THR A 372 -11.48 1.49 6.95
CA THR A 372 -12.89 1.50 6.57
C THR A 372 -13.76 1.45 7.81
N ASP A 373 -14.56 2.50 7.98
CA ASP A 373 -15.60 2.53 9.00
C ASP A 373 -16.84 1.76 8.53
N GLU A 374 -17.57 1.18 9.49
CA GLU A 374 -18.68 0.25 9.26
C GLU A 374 -18.35 -0.81 8.20
N CYS A 375 -17.15 -1.39 8.30
CA CYS A 375 -16.52 -2.20 7.26
C CYS A 375 -17.38 -3.37 6.79
N HIS A 376 -18.26 -3.88 7.65
CA HIS A 376 -19.19 -4.95 7.32
C HIS A 376 -20.14 -4.63 6.17
N ARG A 377 -20.28 -3.36 5.74
CA ARG A 377 -21.08 -2.92 4.58
C ARG A 377 -20.27 -2.80 3.28
N SER A 378 -18.94 -2.76 3.40
CA SER A 378 -18.00 -2.39 2.34
C SER A 378 -17.12 -3.54 1.86
N ILE A 379 -17.13 -4.67 2.56
CA ILE A 379 -16.30 -5.85 2.29
C ILE A 379 -16.93 -6.85 1.30
N TYR A 380 -18.07 -6.52 0.71
CA TYR A 380 -18.81 -7.43 -0.18
C TYR A 380 -18.80 -6.95 -1.63
N ASN A 381 -18.89 -7.92 -2.55
CA ASN A 381 -19.19 -7.73 -3.96
C ASN A 381 -18.32 -6.62 -4.61
N LEU A 382 -18.98 -5.60 -5.17
CA LEU A 382 -18.35 -4.47 -5.85
C LEU A 382 -17.26 -3.79 -5.01
N TRP A 383 -17.56 -3.58 -3.73
CA TRP A 383 -16.79 -2.70 -2.86
C TRP A 383 -15.48 -3.33 -2.39
N ALA A 384 -15.44 -4.67 -2.28
CA ALA A 384 -14.21 -5.41 -2.00
C ALA A 384 -13.10 -5.08 -3.00
N GLN A 385 -13.43 -4.83 -4.28
CA GLN A 385 -12.45 -4.48 -5.30
C GLN A 385 -11.69 -3.19 -4.99
N VAL A 386 -12.35 -2.20 -4.36
CA VAL A 386 -11.69 -0.95 -3.94
C VAL A 386 -10.68 -1.22 -2.82
N LEU A 387 -11.08 -2.06 -1.85
CA LEU A 387 -10.24 -2.43 -0.71
C LEU A 387 -9.03 -3.28 -1.15
N GLU A 388 -9.14 -4.01 -2.24
CA GLU A 388 -8.11 -4.94 -2.74
C GLU A 388 -7.27 -4.36 -3.89
N TYR A 389 -7.60 -3.15 -4.36
CA TYR A 389 -6.86 -2.47 -5.42
C TYR A 389 -5.49 -1.97 -4.97
N PHE A 390 -5.41 -1.41 -3.75
CA PHE A 390 -4.19 -0.79 -3.25
C PHE A 390 -3.30 -1.79 -2.52
N ASP A 391 -1.99 -1.61 -2.65
CA ASP A 391 -1.00 -2.28 -1.83
C ASP A 391 -0.88 -1.60 -0.47
N ALA A 392 -1.88 -1.85 0.39
CA ALA A 392 -2.07 -1.16 1.65
C ALA A 392 -2.37 -2.13 2.82
N SER A 393 -2.04 -1.70 4.04
CA SER A 393 -2.60 -2.31 5.24
C SER A 393 -4.06 -1.91 5.42
N LEU A 394 -4.95 -2.89 5.62
CA LEU A 394 -6.40 -2.73 5.78
C LEU A 394 -6.82 -2.82 7.24
N ILE A 395 -7.46 -1.77 7.74
CA ILE A 395 -8.01 -1.70 9.10
C ILE A 395 -9.53 -1.55 9.00
N GLY A 396 -10.26 -2.57 9.45
CA GLY A 396 -11.71 -2.55 9.52
C GLY A 396 -12.21 -2.11 10.88
N LEU A 397 -13.15 -1.18 10.91
CA LEU A 397 -13.88 -0.79 12.12
C LEU A 397 -15.34 -1.23 11.98
N THR A 398 -15.89 -1.85 13.01
CA THR A 398 -17.31 -2.23 13.03
C THR A 398 -17.81 -2.42 14.45
N ALA A 399 -19.10 -2.17 14.70
CA ALA A 399 -19.74 -2.61 15.94
C ALA A 399 -20.29 -4.04 15.85
N THR A 400 -20.56 -4.51 14.64
CA THR A 400 -21.35 -5.72 14.37
C THR A 400 -20.70 -6.56 13.26
N PRO A 401 -19.58 -7.24 13.52
CA PRO A 401 -18.94 -8.08 12.51
C PRO A 401 -19.79 -9.31 12.19
N SER A 402 -19.83 -9.67 10.90
CA SER A 402 -20.39 -10.94 10.42
C SER A 402 -19.29 -12.02 10.32
N LYS A 403 -19.67 -13.29 10.12
CA LYS A 403 -18.70 -14.37 9.83
C LYS A 403 -17.82 -14.04 8.62
N GLN A 404 -18.40 -13.44 7.60
CA GLN A 404 -17.69 -12.99 6.41
C GLN A 404 -16.73 -11.85 6.71
N THR A 405 -17.09 -10.94 7.64
CA THR A 405 -16.19 -9.89 8.13
C THR A 405 -14.93 -10.51 8.75
N PHE A 406 -15.10 -11.49 9.63
CA PHE A 406 -13.95 -12.22 10.18
C PHE A 406 -13.14 -12.92 9.09
N GLY A 407 -13.79 -13.52 8.09
CA GLY A 407 -13.10 -14.15 6.95
C GLY A 407 -12.24 -13.17 6.15
N PHE A 408 -12.79 -12.00 5.78
CA PHE A 408 -12.09 -10.98 4.98
C PHE A 408 -10.85 -10.43 5.70
N PHE A 409 -10.92 -10.29 7.02
CA PHE A 409 -9.80 -9.87 7.87
C PHE A 409 -8.99 -11.04 8.44
N HIS A 410 -9.07 -12.23 7.82
CA HIS A 410 -8.26 -13.41 8.17
C HIS A 410 -8.32 -13.80 9.66
N GLN A 411 -9.49 -13.63 10.28
CA GLN A 411 -9.73 -13.86 11.71
C GLN A 411 -8.79 -13.06 12.63
N ASN A 412 -8.18 -11.99 12.12
CA ASN A 412 -7.28 -11.12 12.85
C ASN A 412 -8.06 -10.03 13.60
N LEU A 413 -8.85 -10.45 14.59
CA LEU A 413 -9.56 -9.57 15.51
C LEU A 413 -8.57 -9.01 16.52
N VAL A 414 -8.24 -7.72 16.40
CA VAL A 414 -7.28 -7.06 17.30
C VAL A 414 -7.95 -6.42 18.51
N MET A 415 -9.27 -6.20 18.46
CA MET A 415 -10.06 -5.73 19.59
C MET A 415 -11.48 -6.28 19.52
N GLU A 416 -11.97 -6.78 20.65
CA GLU A 416 -13.39 -7.01 20.89
C GLU A 416 -13.85 -6.15 22.07
N TYR A 417 -14.76 -5.21 21.81
CA TYR A 417 -15.42 -4.41 22.83
C TYR A 417 -16.90 -4.32 22.49
N ASN A 418 -17.68 -5.28 22.98
CA ASN A 418 -19.10 -5.37 22.65
C ASN A 418 -19.96 -4.45 23.56
N HIS A 419 -21.28 -4.42 23.32
CA HIS A 419 -22.19 -3.58 24.10
C HIS A 419 -22.23 -3.97 25.58
N GLU A 420 -22.16 -5.27 25.90
CA GLU A 420 -22.16 -5.76 27.29
C GLU A 420 -20.95 -5.23 28.06
N MET A 421 -19.77 -5.20 27.42
CA MET A 421 -18.55 -4.62 27.99
C MET A 421 -18.59 -3.09 28.12
N ALA A 422 -19.44 -2.41 27.34
CA ALA A 422 -19.59 -0.96 27.37
C ALA A 422 -20.56 -0.48 28.47
N VAL A 423 -21.45 -1.35 28.93
CA VAL A 423 -22.45 -1.05 29.97
C VAL A 423 -22.12 -1.67 31.33
N ALA A 424 -21.18 -2.63 31.38
CA ALA A 424 -20.61 -3.19 32.60
C ALA A 424 -19.58 -2.24 33.24
#